data_AF-A0A7V6WIA1-F1
#
_entry.id   AF-A0A7V6WIA1-F1
#
_cell.length_a   1.000
_cell.length_b   1.000
_cell.length_c   1.000
_cell.angle_alpha   90.00
_cell.angle_beta   90.00
_cell.angle_gamma   90.00
#
_symmetry.space_group_name_H-M   'P 1'
#
loop_
_entity.id
_entity.type
_entity.pdbx_description
1 polymer ?
#
loop_
_entity_poly.entity_id
_entity_poly.type
_entity_poly.pdbx_seq_one_letter_code
_entity_poly.pdbx_strand_id
1 'polypeptide(L)'
;MKLKPWQTSVFSMLVIVGVGFVLFNVAFILAYAVMIGYELVVMPFADRIGDAGQIHFSWHYIYLLLVLLLSWIVLHRPLPDLVKATFFTLPLVVVLTEVGIQFYRWPVLVWVIGAVIVGAVLSYLYKTKQSWLYYFATFYVVAAEIFVLLSGMEI
;
A
#
# COMPACT_ATOMS: atom_id res chain seq x y z
N MET A 1 18.85 20.36 -22.67
CA MET A 1 17.57 21.08 -22.89
C MET A 1 16.84 21.16 -21.54
N LYS A 2 16.42 22.36 -21.10
CA LYS A 2 15.58 22.49 -19.89
C LYS A 2 14.13 22.21 -20.29
N LEU A 3 13.51 21.18 -19.69
CA LEU A 3 12.10 20.87 -19.92
C LEU A 3 11.22 22.01 -19.40
N LYS A 4 10.09 22.26 -20.09
CA LYS A 4 9.06 23.18 -19.60
C LYS A 4 8.42 22.59 -18.32
N PRO A 5 7.96 23.42 -17.38
CA PRO A 5 7.41 22.94 -16.10
C PRO A 5 6.23 21.96 -16.26
N TRP A 6 5.41 22.13 -17.30
CA TRP A 6 4.32 21.19 -17.61
C TRP A 6 4.84 19.82 -18.08
N GLN A 7 5.94 19.77 -18.85
CA GLN A 7 6.53 18.52 -19.35
C GLN A 7 7.09 17.70 -18.20
N THR A 8 7.78 18.36 -17.26
CA THR A 8 8.29 17.71 -16.05
C THR A 8 7.15 17.13 -15.21
N SER A 9 6.03 17.86 -15.10
CA SER A 9 4.87 17.40 -14.33
C SER A 9 4.22 16.17 -14.96
N VAL A 10 4.01 16.17 -16.28
CA VAL A 10 3.48 15.01 -17.02
C VAL A 10 4.43 13.82 -16.92
N PHE A 11 5.73 14.04 -17.05
CA PHE A 11 6.72 12.98 -16.90
C PHE A 11 6.69 12.37 -15.50
N SER A 12 6.60 13.20 -14.45
CA SER A 12 6.45 12.71 -13.08
C SER A 12 5.18 11.89 -12.87
N MET A 13 4.05 12.30 -13.45
CA MET A 13 2.81 11.51 -13.41
C MET A 13 2.99 10.15 -14.08
N LEU A 14 3.62 10.10 -15.26
CA LEU A 14 3.89 8.85 -15.98
C LEU A 14 4.82 7.93 -15.19
N VAL A 15 5.83 8.46 -14.51
CA VAL A 15 6.71 7.69 -13.62
C VAL A 15 5.91 7.11 -12.47
N ILE A 16 5.06 7.90 -11.81
CA ILE A 16 4.23 7.43 -10.70
C ILE A 16 3.27 6.32 -11.16
N VAL A 17 2.62 6.48 -12.31
CA VAL A 17 1.72 5.45 -12.87
C VAL A 17 2.50 4.19 -13.23
N GLY A 18 3.57 4.32 -14.03
CA GLY A 18 4.32 3.16 -14.52
C GLY A 18 5.03 2.41 -13.41
N VAL A 19 5.79 3.10 -12.57
CA VAL A 19 6.51 2.47 -11.45
C VAL A 19 5.55 2.09 -10.32
N GLY A 20 4.50 2.87 -10.07
CA GLY A 20 3.47 2.52 -9.09
C GLY A 20 2.73 1.24 -9.46
N PHE A 21 2.45 1.00 -10.74
CA PHE A 21 1.92 -0.29 -11.21
C PHE A 21 2.90 -1.45 -10.97
N VAL A 22 4.20 -1.24 -11.20
CA VAL A 22 5.20 -2.27 -10.85
C VAL A 22 5.22 -2.52 -9.34
N LEU A 23 5.16 -1.47 -8.53
CA LEU A 23 5.12 -1.57 -7.06
C LEU A 23 3.86 -2.28 -6.54
N PHE A 24 2.72 -2.10 -7.21
CA PHE A 24 1.49 -2.83 -6.94
C PHE A 24 1.70 -4.35 -7.07
N ASN A 25 2.34 -4.79 -8.15
CA ASN A 25 2.69 -6.20 -8.34
C ASN A 25 3.74 -6.69 -7.34
N VAL A 26 4.76 -5.87 -7.05
CA VAL A 26 5.76 -6.18 -6.02
C VAL A 26 5.11 -6.36 -4.65
N ALA A 27 4.08 -5.57 -4.33
CA ALA A 27 3.34 -5.70 -3.08
C ALA A 27 2.69 -7.10 -2.96
N PHE A 28 2.07 -7.63 -4.02
CA PHE A 28 1.51 -8.99 -4.01
C PHE A 28 2.57 -10.08 -3.92
N ILE A 29 3.68 -9.93 -4.65
CA ILE A 29 4.80 -10.88 -4.53
C ILE A 29 5.34 -10.89 -3.10
N LEU A 30 5.44 -9.72 -2.47
CA LEU A 30 5.85 -9.60 -1.08
C LEU A 30 4.83 -10.22 -0.12
N ALA A 31 3.53 -10.04 -0.36
CA ALA A 31 2.47 -10.67 0.42
C ALA A 31 2.59 -12.20 0.38
N TYR A 32 2.74 -12.76 -0.83
CA TYR A 32 2.94 -14.19 -1.04
C TYR A 32 4.22 -14.71 -0.37
N ALA A 33 5.32 -13.96 -0.45
CA ALA A 33 6.57 -14.31 0.24
C ALA A 33 6.41 -14.32 1.77
N VAL A 34 5.67 -13.35 2.34
CA VAL A 34 5.37 -13.30 3.78
C VAL A 34 4.47 -14.47 4.18
N MET A 35 3.46 -14.80 3.38
CA MET A 35 2.58 -15.95 3.61
C MET A 35 3.37 -17.26 3.66
N ILE A 36 4.23 -17.53 2.66
CA ILE A 36 5.09 -18.73 2.67
C ILE A 36 6.04 -18.73 3.87
N GLY A 37 6.68 -17.59 4.16
CA GLY A 37 7.59 -17.49 5.30
C GLY A 37 6.88 -17.78 6.63
N TYR A 38 5.64 -17.29 6.77
CA TYR A 38 4.79 -17.57 7.92
C TYR A 38 4.44 -19.06 8.04
N GLU A 39 4.03 -19.71 6.94
CA GLU A 39 3.70 -21.13 6.93
C GLU A 39 4.91 -22.03 7.21
N LEU A 40 6.10 -21.67 6.71
CA LEU A 40 7.31 -22.48 6.89
C LEU A 40 7.99 -22.28 8.26
N VAL A 41 7.90 -21.09 8.84
CA VAL A 41 8.67 -20.72 10.04
C VAL A 41 7.78 -20.54 11.27
N VAL A 42 6.59 -19.97 11.13
CA VAL A 42 5.77 -19.60 12.28
C VAL A 42 4.83 -20.73 12.68
N MET A 43 4.11 -21.33 11.72
CA MET A 43 3.17 -22.44 12.01
C MET A 43 3.86 -23.65 12.68
N PRO A 44 5.02 -24.16 12.19
CA PRO A 44 5.63 -25.35 12.79
C PRO A 44 6.17 -25.11 14.21
N PHE A 45 6.49 -23.86 14.56
CA PHE A 45 6.88 -23.48 15.91
C PHE A 45 5.65 -23.30 16.81
N ALA A 46 4.55 -22.72 16.30
CA ALA A 46 3.30 -22.58 17.03
C ALA A 46 2.71 -23.95 17.43
N ASP A 47 2.78 -24.94 16.53
CA ASP A 47 2.31 -26.30 16.78
C ASP A 47 3.16 -27.03 17.84
N ARG A 48 4.46 -26.71 17.94
CA ARG A 48 5.39 -27.33 18.90
C ARG A 48 5.28 -26.77 20.32
N ILE A 49 4.81 -25.54 20.48
CA ILE A 49 4.76 -24.87 21.78
C ILE A 49 3.57 -25.37 22.62
N GLY A 50 2.60 -26.06 22.02
CA GLY A 50 1.46 -26.65 22.72
C GLY A 50 0.53 -25.56 23.27
N ASP A 51 -0.77 -25.68 23.01
CA ASP A 51 -1.82 -24.76 23.52
C ASP A 51 -1.86 -23.31 22.99
N ALA A 52 -1.23 -23.00 21.85
CA ALA A 52 -1.47 -21.72 21.16
C ALA A 52 -2.76 -21.70 20.30
N GLY A 53 -3.69 -22.65 20.52
CA GLY A 53 -4.91 -22.85 19.73
C GLY A 53 -5.94 -21.70 19.73
N GLN A 54 -5.63 -20.56 20.33
CA GLN A 54 -6.49 -19.37 20.34
C GLN A 54 -5.83 -18.09 19.83
N ILE A 55 -4.52 -18.09 19.55
CA ILE A 55 -3.88 -16.90 18.97
C ILE A 55 -3.99 -17.03 17.45
N HIS A 56 -5.13 -16.57 16.90
CA HIS A 56 -5.33 -16.41 15.45
C HIS A 56 -4.46 -15.25 14.92
N PHE A 57 -3.14 -15.41 14.96
CA PHE A 57 -2.20 -14.43 14.44
C PHE A 57 -2.10 -14.56 12.93
N SER A 58 -2.82 -13.71 12.20
CA SER A 58 -2.84 -13.72 10.74
C SER A 58 -1.54 -13.18 10.13
N TRP A 59 -1.05 -13.81 9.06
CA TRP A 59 0.13 -13.37 8.31
C TRP A 59 -0.03 -11.95 7.74
N HIS A 60 -1.28 -11.52 7.50
CA HIS A 60 -1.63 -10.15 7.10
C HIS A 60 -1.06 -9.08 8.05
N TYR A 61 -1.02 -9.35 9.36
CA TYR A 61 -0.45 -8.40 10.33
C TYR A 61 1.08 -8.29 10.22
N ILE A 62 1.76 -9.41 9.95
CA ILE A 62 3.21 -9.42 9.69
C ILE A 62 3.50 -8.63 8.41
N TYR A 63 2.71 -8.87 7.37
CA TYR A 63 2.84 -8.21 6.09
C TYR A 63 2.64 -6.69 6.22
N LEU A 64 1.56 -6.25 6.87
CA LEU A 64 1.30 -4.83 7.16
C LEU A 64 2.45 -4.19 7.93
N LEU A 65 2.93 -4.84 9.00
CA LEU A 65 4.01 -4.32 9.82
C LEU A 65 5.32 -4.20 9.01
N LEU A 66 5.62 -5.19 8.18
CA LEU A 66 6.79 -5.19 7.31
C LEU A 66 6.73 -4.06 6.28
N VAL A 67 5.59 -3.87 5.63
CA VAL A 67 5.39 -2.80 4.64
C VAL A 67 5.48 -1.41 5.29
N LEU A 68 4.87 -1.23 6.47
CA LEU A 68 4.96 0.02 7.22
C LEU A 68 6.40 0.31 7.66
N LEU A 69 7.15 -0.71 8.09
CA LEU A 69 8.56 -0.57 8.47
C LEU A 69 9.44 -0.20 7.28
N LEU A 70 9.27 -0.86 6.14
CA LEU A 70 9.94 -0.50 4.89
C LEU A 70 9.61 0.95 4.49
N SER A 71 8.34 1.32 4.61
CA SER A 71 7.88 2.65 4.26
C SER A 71 8.45 3.73 5.17
N TRP A 72 8.52 3.45 6.46
CA TRP A 72 9.19 4.33 7.41
C TRP A 72 10.64 4.58 7.02
N ILE A 73 11.40 3.52 6.71
CA ILE A 73 12.80 3.61 6.31
C ILE A 73 12.95 4.45 5.04
N VAL A 74 12.16 4.18 3.99
CA VAL A 74 12.30 4.88 2.70
C VAL A 74 11.89 6.35 2.81
N LEU A 75 10.80 6.66 3.50
CA LEU A 75 10.28 8.02 3.60
C LEU A 75 11.15 8.93 4.49
N HIS A 76 11.87 8.37 5.48
CA HIS A 76 12.82 9.11 6.32
C HIS A 76 14.13 9.47 5.62
N ARG A 77 14.48 8.79 4.52
CA ARG A 77 15.72 9.08 3.80
C ARG A 77 15.60 10.39 3.00
N PRO A 78 16.69 11.12 2.76
CA PRO A 78 16.69 12.35 1.95
C PRO A 78 16.62 12.01 0.44
N LEU A 79 15.54 11.33 0.02
CA LEU A 79 15.26 10.99 -1.38
C LEU A 79 14.47 12.10 -2.08
N PRO A 80 14.55 12.21 -3.41
CA PRO A 80 13.73 13.15 -4.18
C PRO A 80 12.23 12.88 -3.99
N ASP A 81 11.42 13.95 -4.00
CA ASP A 81 9.96 13.86 -3.81
C ASP A 81 9.29 12.91 -4.79
N LEU A 82 9.77 12.84 -6.04
CA LEU A 82 9.24 11.91 -7.04
C LEU A 82 9.42 10.45 -6.62
N VAL A 83 10.60 10.10 -6.10
CA VAL A 83 10.91 8.74 -5.65
C VAL A 83 10.04 8.39 -4.45
N LYS A 84 9.93 9.31 -3.49
CA LYS A 84 9.10 9.09 -2.30
C LYS A 84 7.62 9.01 -2.62
N ALA A 85 7.09 9.87 -3.48
CA ALA A 85 5.69 9.85 -3.90
C ALA A 85 5.36 8.59 -4.70
N THR A 86 6.29 8.13 -5.54
CA THR A 86 6.16 6.85 -6.24
C THR A 86 6.17 5.69 -5.25
N PHE A 87 7.15 5.66 -4.34
CA PHE A 87 7.22 4.61 -3.31
C PHE A 87 5.99 4.62 -2.40
N PHE A 88 5.44 5.80 -2.08
CA PHE A 88 4.24 5.97 -1.25
C PHE A 88 3.00 5.26 -1.83
N THR A 89 2.97 4.98 -3.13
CA THR A 89 1.90 4.15 -3.71
C THR A 89 1.87 2.75 -3.09
N LEU A 90 3.02 2.17 -2.75
CA LEU A 90 3.13 0.81 -2.21
C LEU A 90 2.43 0.64 -0.85
N PRO A 91 2.76 1.40 0.22
CA PRO A 91 2.04 1.26 1.49
C PRO A 91 0.57 1.63 1.38
N LEU A 92 0.21 2.58 0.52
CA LEU A 92 -1.18 2.98 0.36
C LEU A 92 -2.02 1.87 -0.29
N VAL A 93 -1.51 1.24 -1.34
CA VAL A 93 -2.10 0.04 -1.95
C VAL A 93 -2.29 -1.02 -0.89
N VAL A 94 -1.22 -1.40 -0.20
CA VAL A 94 -1.25 -2.48 0.80
C VAL A 94 -2.30 -2.23 1.86
N VAL A 95 -2.36 -1.02 2.43
CA VAL A 95 -3.34 -0.70 3.47
C VAL A 95 -4.77 -0.76 2.93
N LEU A 96 -5.03 -0.27 1.72
CA LEU A 96 -6.37 -0.28 1.14
C LEU A 96 -6.80 -1.70 0.71
N THR A 97 -5.90 -2.47 0.10
CA THR A 97 -6.14 -3.87 -0.26
C THR A 97 -6.44 -4.71 0.97
N GLU A 98 -5.68 -4.54 2.07
CA GLU A 98 -5.89 -5.27 3.33
C GLU A 98 -7.25 -4.94 3.96
N VAL A 99 -7.69 -3.68 3.90
CA VAL A 99 -9.06 -3.31 4.28
C VAL A 99 -10.08 -4.01 3.39
N GLY A 100 -9.84 -4.07 2.08
CA GLY A 100 -10.67 -4.82 1.13
C GLY A 100 -10.80 -6.29 1.51
N ILE A 101 -9.69 -6.97 1.79
CA ILE A 101 -9.65 -8.40 2.17
C ILE A 101 -10.37 -8.62 3.51
N GLN A 102 -10.06 -7.83 4.53
CA GLN A 102 -10.61 -8.02 5.88
C GLN A 102 -12.11 -7.75 5.95
N PHE A 103 -12.60 -6.79 5.18
CA PHE A 103 -14.01 -6.38 5.16
C PHE A 103 -14.75 -6.81 3.88
N TYR A 104 -14.22 -7.77 3.12
CA TYR A 104 -14.80 -8.23 1.85
C TYR A 104 -16.28 -8.63 1.97
N ARG A 105 -16.65 -9.25 3.09
CA ARG A 105 -18.04 -9.66 3.37
C ARG A 105 -18.99 -8.47 3.63
N TRP A 106 -18.45 -7.29 3.93
CA TRP A 106 -19.18 -6.09 4.35
C TRP A 106 -18.74 -4.92 3.46
N PRO A 107 -19.15 -4.88 2.17
CA PRO A 107 -18.61 -3.93 1.19
C PRO A 107 -18.79 -2.47 1.60
N VAL A 108 -19.85 -2.14 2.33
CA VAL A 108 -20.07 -0.79 2.88
C VAL A 108 -18.93 -0.36 3.82
N LEU A 109 -18.41 -1.28 4.65
CA LEU A 109 -17.28 -0.98 5.54
C LEU A 109 -15.99 -0.72 4.76
N VAL A 110 -15.76 -1.43 3.65
CA VAL A 110 -14.60 -1.15 2.77
C VAL A 110 -14.63 0.29 2.28
N TRP A 111 -15.78 0.77 1.79
CA TRP A 111 -15.93 2.15 1.33
C TRP A 111 -15.75 3.17 2.44
N VAL A 112 -16.37 2.95 3.60
CA VAL A 112 -16.30 3.88 4.75
C VAL A 112 -14.88 3.96 5.31
N ILE A 113 -14.26 2.81 5.58
CA ILE A 113 -12.90 2.76 6.14
C ILE A 113 -11.89 3.28 5.13
N GLY A 114 -12.00 2.90 3.86
CA GLY A 114 -11.16 3.41 2.78
C GLY A 114 -11.25 4.93 2.65
N ALA A 115 -12.46 5.50 2.67
CA ALA A 115 -12.66 6.94 2.64
C ALA A 115 -12.04 7.66 3.85
N VAL A 116 -12.15 7.08 5.05
CA VAL A 116 -11.52 7.61 6.27
C VAL A 116 -9.99 7.59 6.15
N ILE A 117 -9.40 6.49 5.67
CA ILE A 117 -7.95 6.36 5.49
C ILE A 117 -7.44 7.37 4.46
N VAL A 118 -8.07 7.45 3.29
CA VAL A 118 -7.71 8.41 2.23
C VAL A 118 -7.89 9.84 2.73
N GLY A 119 -8.99 10.15 3.43
CA GLY A 119 -9.23 11.45 4.04
C GLY A 119 -8.15 11.83 5.06
N ALA A 120 -7.71 10.88 5.90
CA ALA A 120 -6.64 11.08 6.85
C ALA A 120 -5.29 11.33 6.15
N VAL A 121 -4.98 10.57 5.10
CA VAL A 121 -3.78 10.76 4.25
C VAL A 121 -3.80 12.15 3.63
N LEU A 122 -4.88 12.53 2.95
CA LEU A 122 -4.99 13.85 2.31
C LEU A 122 -4.89 14.99 3.34
N SER A 123 -5.51 14.83 4.51
CA SER A 123 -5.40 15.79 5.61
C SER A 123 -3.97 15.92 6.14
N TYR A 124 -3.24 14.80 6.25
CA TYR A 124 -1.84 14.77 6.66
C TYR A 124 -0.95 15.47 5.63
N LEU A 125 -1.10 15.15 4.34
CA LEU A 125 -0.36 15.78 3.24
C LEU A 125 -0.62 17.29 3.19
N TYR A 126 -1.85 17.72 3.45
CA TYR A 126 -2.23 19.14 3.50
C TYR A 126 -1.57 19.87 4.67
N LYS A 127 -1.67 19.32 5.88
CA LYS A 127 -1.06 19.91 7.08
C LYS A 127 0.46 20.01 6.99
N THR A 128 1.09 19.01 6.37
CA THR A 128 2.56 18.97 6.22
C THR A 128 3.06 19.65 4.94
N LYS A 129 2.16 20.23 4.13
CA LYS A 129 2.46 20.93 2.87
C LYS A 129 3.36 20.12 1.93
N GLN A 130 3.09 18.81 1.83
CA GLN A 130 3.85 17.91 0.96
C GLN A 130 3.70 18.28 -0.52
N SER A 131 4.65 17.82 -1.33
CA SER A 131 4.62 17.99 -2.78
C SER A 131 3.31 17.46 -3.40
N TRP A 132 2.82 18.14 -4.44
CA TRP A 132 1.59 17.75 -5.16
C TRP A 132 1.67 16.31 -5.72
N LEU A 133 2.87 15.78 -5.92
CA LEU A 133 3.11 14.40 -6.37
C LEU A 133 2.50 13.35 -5.45
N TYR A 134 2.48 13.58 -4.13
CA TYR A 134 1.86 12.65 -3.18
C TYR A 134 0.34 12.62 -3.31
N TYR A 135 -0.28 13.76 -3.65
CA TYR A 135 -1.71 13.83 -3.91
C TYR A 135 -2.05 13.07 -5.19
N PHE A 136 -1.27 13.28 -6.25
CA PHE A 136 -1.43 12.52 -7.49
C PHE A 136 -1.28 11.02 -7.26
N ALA A 137 -0.24 10.60 -6.52
CA ALA A 137 -0.04 9.20 -6.13
C ALA A 137 -1.24 8.64 -5.33
N THR A 138 -1.79 9.42 -4.39
CA THR A 138 -2.96 9.02 -3.60
C THR A 138 -4.18 8.79 -4.51
N PHE A 139 -4.50 9.76 -5.38
CA PHE A 139 -5.65 9.63 -6.28
C PHE A 139 -5.46 8.51 -7.31
N TYR A 140 -4.24 8.33 -7.81
CA TYR A 140 -3.90 7.21 -8.69
C TYR A 140 -4.19 5.86 -8.03
N VAL A 141 -3.71 5.65 -6.80
CA VAL A 141 -3.95 4.39 -6.06
C VAL A 141 -5.44 4.18 -5.81
N VAL A 142 -6.17 5.22 -5.36
CA VAL A 142 -7.62 5.11 -5.15
C VAL A 142 -8.35 4.75 -6.43
N ALA A 143 -7.99 5.37 -7.57
CA ALA A 143 -8.57 5.04 -8.86
C ALA A 143 -8.25 3.60 -9.29
N ALA A 144 -7.01 3.14 -9.05
CA ALA A 144 -6.59 1.77 -9.35
C ALA A 144 -7.36 0.74 -8.49
N GLU A 145 -7.48 0.97 -7.18
CA GLU A 145 -8.22 0.09 -6.27
C GLU A 145 -9.72 0.03 -6.62
N ILE A 146 -10.34 1.17 -6.91
CA ILE A 146 -11.74 1.20 -7.38
C ILE A 146 -11.88 0.42 -8.69
N PHE A 147 -10.93 0.57 -9.61
CA PHE A 147 -10.95 -0.17 -10.87
C PHE A 147 -10.84 -1.68 -10.65
N VAL A 148 -9.95 -2.14 -9.77
CA VAL A 148 -9.81 -3.56 -9.40
C VAL A 148 -11.08 -4.10 -8.75
N LEU A 149 -11.69 -3.34 -7.83
CA LEU A 149 -12.91 -3.74 -7.15
C LEU A 149 -14.11 -3.83 -8.11
N LEU A 150 -14.23 -2.88 -9.05
CA LEU A 150 -15.32 -2.86 -10.03
C LEU A 150 -15.14 -3.87 -11.17
N SER A 151 -13.89 -4.24 -11.50
CA SER A 151 -13.62 -5.23 -12.55
C SER A 151 -13.92 -6.66 -12.10
N GLY A 152 -14.14 -6.89 -10.80
CA GLY A 152 -14.37 -8.21 -10.24
C GLY A 152 -13.14 -9.12 -10.34
N MET A 153 -11.95 -8.54 -10.52
CA MET A 153 -10.71 -9.29 -10.42
C MET A 153 -10.58 -9.81 -8.99
N GLU A 154 -10.48 -11.13 -8.85
CA GLU A 154 -10.13 -11.74 -7.58
C GLU A 154 -8.67 -11.35 -7.24
N ILE A 155 -8.49 -10.77 -6.06
CA ILE A 155 -7.18 -10.45 -5.48
C ILE A 155 -6.77 -11.63 -4.59
#